data_AF-A0A4P6Q358-F1
#
_entry.id   AF-A0A4P6Q358-F1
#
_cell.length_a   1.000
_cell.length_b   1.000
_cell.length_c   1.000
_cell.angle_alpha   90.00
_cell.angle_beta   90.00
_cell.angle_gamma   90.00
#
_symmetry.space_group_name_H-M   'P 1'
#
loop_
_entity.id
_entity.type
_entity.pdbx_description
1 polymer ?
#
loop_
_entity_poly.entity_id
_entity_poly.type
_entity_poly.pdbx_seq_one_letter_code
_entity_poly.pdbx_strand_id
1 'polypeptide(L)'
;MTTDPWGRVDDDGTVYVRTSEGERVVGSWQAGAPEEALAFFRRKYDALVTEVELLEKRLRTTDLSASQALSSVEKLRTAVHEANAVGDLDALARRLDSLTEQAEERRVEQKQAQEQARTEAREVKERIVAEAERVAAETTHWKSGGERMRQLIDEWKAAPRTDRPTEQALWKRMSAARNSFSKRRKAYFAGLDQQREQVRQEKEGIVTEAESLADSTDWGPTAGRYRDLMQRWKASGRADRASEDQLWSRFKAAQDRFFQARNAAFAERDAELRVNAEAKERILEDARKELADIADPRQARARLRDFQDAWEDAGPLPRDERDRLEGAFRKLEDGIRRAEDHEWQRTNPEGRARAEATATRLRDSIAQLESDLEHAKARGNERRVREIEEALTARRSWLDEAEKALDEMS
;
A
#
# COMPACT_ATOMS: atom_id res chain seq x y z
N MET A 1 102.39 -56.01 18.69
CA MET A 1 100.96 -55.66 18.85
C MET A 1 100.75 -54.39 19.68
N THR A 2 100.16 -53.36 19.08
CA THR A 2 99.67 -52.17 19.78
C THR A 2 98.15 -52.27 19.89
N THR A 3 97.62 -52.18 21.11
CA THR A 3 96.18 -52.32 21.39
C THR A 3 95.61 -51.02 21.92
N ASP A 4 94.61 -50.49 21.22
CA ASP A 4 93.71 -49.41 21.66
C ASP A 4 92.41 -50.04 22.20
N PRO A 5 91.66 -49.37 23.09
CA PRO A 5 90.36 -49.87 23.56
C PRO A 5 89.40 -50.28 22.45
N TRP A 6 89.48 -49.63 21.28
CA TRP A 6 88.55 -49.81 20.16
C TRP A 6 89.16 -50.50 18.94
N GLY A 7 90.43 -50.90 19.01
CA GLY A 7 91.08 -51.59 17.90
C GLY A 7 92.49 -52.05 18.18
N ARG A 8 93.01 -52.91 17.31
CA ARG A 8 94.38 -53.42 17.43
C ARG A 8 95.06 -53.48 16.08
N VAL A 9 96.38 -53.41 16.10
CA VAL A 9 97.21 -53.68 14.92
C VAL A 9 97.97 -54.98 15.16
N ASP A 10 97.77 -55.93 14.26
CA ASP A 10 98.47 -57.21 14.24
C ASP A 10 99.91 -57.04 13.78
N ASP A 11 100.75 -58.05 14.03
CA ASP A 11 102.18 -57.97 13.73
C ASP A 11 102.46 -57.92 12.20
N ASP A 12 101.50 -58.39 11.38
CA ASP A 12 101.52 -58.27 9.91
C ASP A 12 101.00 -56.90 9.39
N GLY A 13 100.72 -55.95 10.29
CA GLY A 13 100.22 -54.62 9.95
C GLY A 13 98.71 -54.55 9.67
N THR A 14 97.95 -55.62 9.91
CA THR A 14 96.48 -55.63 9.75
C THR A 14 95.81 -54.92 10.93
N VAL A 15 94.93 -53.96 10.64
CA VAL A 15 94.21 -53.17 11.63
C VAL A 15 92.79 -53.71 11.80
N TYR A 16 92.42 -53.97 13.05
CA TYR A 16 91.10 -54.43 13.45
C TYR A 16 90.40 -53.37 14.29
N VAL A 17 89.09 -53.21 14.09
CA VAL A 17 88.20 -52.47 14.99
C VAL A 17 87.40 -53.45 15.85
N ARG A 18 87.15 -53.10 17.10
CA ARG A 18 86.28 -53.85 18.02
C ARG A 18 84.91 -53.20 18.05
N THR A 19 83.88 -53.96 17.69
CA THR A 19 82.48 -53.59 17.85
C THR A 19 81.75 -54.63 18.70
N SER A 20 80.52 -54.35 19.07
CA SER A 20 79.61 -55.27 19.77
C SER A 20 79.36 -56.58 19.02
N GLU A 21 79.56 -56.60 17.70
CA GLU A 21 79.41 -57.78 16.83
C GLU A 21 80.72 -58.59 16.69
N GLY A 22 81.85 -58.09 17.21
CA GLY A 22 83.16 -58.76 17.16
C GLY A 22 84.29 -57.89 16.63
N GLU A 23 85.42 -58.51 16.27
CA GLU A 23 86.54 -57.83 15.62
C GLU A 23 86.36 -57.83 14.10
N ARG A 24 86.45 -56.65 13.47
CA ARG A 24 86.37 -56.48 12.01
C ARG A 24 87.67 -55.89 11.46
N VAL A 25 88.16 -56.42 10.35
CA VAL A 25 89.31 -55.85 9.63
C VAL A 25 88.89 -54.54 8.97
N VAL A 26 89.63 -53.46 9.24
CA VAL A 26 89.39 -52.12 8.66
C VAL A 26 90.46 -51.69 7.65
N GLY A 27 91.57 -52.42 7.57
CA GLY A 27 92.59 -52.22 6.55
C GLY A 27 93.96 -52.76 6.97
N SER A 28 94.97 -52.59 6.12
CA SER A 28 96.36 -52.96 6.39
C SER A 28 97.28 -51.74 6.26
N TRP A 29 98.23 -51.59 7.19
CA TRP A 29 99.21 -50.51 7.21
C TRP A 29 100.62 -51.07 7.05
N GLN A 30 101.25 -50.75 5.91
CA GLN A 30 102.56 -51.29 5.52
C GLN A 30 103.68 -50.23 5.56
N ALA A 31 103.37 -49.00 5.99
CA ALA A 31 104.27 -47.85 5.90
C ALA A 31 104.27 -47.04 7.20
N GLY A 32 105.06 -47.46 8.20
CA GLY A 32 105.26 -46.73 9.46
C GLY A 32 105.02 -47.56 10.71
N ALA A 33 105.01 -46.91 11.88
CA ALA A 33 104.80 -47.60 13.16
C ALA A 33 103.32 -48.00 13.35
N PRO A 34 103.01 -49.11 14.05
CA PRO A 34 101.63 -49.53 14.34
C PRO A 34 100.76 -48.47 15.02
N GLU A 35 101.37 -47.58 15.80
CA GLU A 35 100.68 -46.44 16.44
C GLU A 35 100.20 -45.39 15.42
N GLU A 36 100.95 -45.17 14.34
CA GLU A 36 100.58 -44.24 13.26
C GLU A 36 99.40 -44.77 12.45
N ALA A 37 99.31 -46.10 12.29
CA ALA A 37 98.16 -46.78 11.68
C ALA A 37 96.87 -46.50 12.47
N LEU A 38 96.90 -46.72 13.79
CA LEU A 38 95.75 -46.44 14.66
C LEU A 38 95.35 -44.97 14.62
N ALA A 39 96.33 -44.05 14.62
CA ALA A 39 96.06 -42.62 14.51
C ALA A 39 95.38 -42.25 13.17
N PHE A 40 95.76 -42.89 12.05
CA PHE A 40 95.12 -42.67 10.75
C PHE A 40 93.67 -43.14 10.73
N PHE A 41 93.39 -44.36 11.20
CA PHE A 41 92.03 -44.90 11.26
C PHE A 41 91.15 -44.21 12.31
N ARG A 42 91.75 -43.62 13.35
CA ARG A 42 91.06 -42.78 14.34
C ARG A 42 90.64 -41.43 13.76
N ARG A 43 91.47 -40.79 12.93
CA ARG A 43 91.05 -39.55 12.21
C ARG A 43 89.83 -39.79 11.31
N LYS A 44 89.71 -40.97 10.71
CA LYS A 44 88.52 -41.35 9.94
C LYS A 44 87.29 -41.50 10.82
N TYR A 45 87.45 -42.02 12.04
CA TYR A 45 86.38 -42.03 13.04
C TYR A 45 86.00 -40.61 13.47
N ASP A 46 86.97 -39.74 13.74
CA ASP A 46 86.73 -38.33 14.13
C ASP A 46 85.98 -37.54 13.04
N ALA A 47 86.21 -37.87 11.76
CA ALA A 47 85.43 -37.32 10.64
C ALA A 47 83.96 -37.71 10.72
N LEU A 48 83.65 -38.99 10.99
CA LEU A 48 82.27 -39.47 11.18
C LEU A 48 81.61 -38.86 12.42
N VAL A 49 82.37 -38.71 13.52
CA VAL A 49 81.89 -37.99 14.72
C VAL A 49 81.47 -36.57 14.34
N THR A 50 82.29 -35.85 13.58
CA THR A 50 82.01 -34.47 13.14
C THR A 50 80.75 -34.39 12.28
N GLU A 51 80.55 -35.36 11.37
CA GLU A 51 79.35 -35.42 10.53
C GLU A 51 78.08 -35.68 11.34
N VAL A 52 78.15 -36.59 12.32
CA VAL A 52 77.04 -36.87 13.24
C VAL A 52 76.73 -35.63 14.09
N GLU A 53 77.74 -34.97 14.67
CA GLU A 53 77.56 -33.73 15.44
C GLU A 53 76.96 -32.60 14.61
N LEU A 54 77.36 -32.47 13.34
CA LEU A 54 76.79 -31.50 12.42
C LEU A 54 75.31 -31.80 12.16
N LEU A 55 74.94 -33.06 11.96
CA LEU A 55 73.55 -33.47 11.79
C LEU A 55 72.72 -33.24 13.06
N GLU A 56 73.26 -33.56 14.24
CA GLU A 56 72.63 -33.27 15.54
C GLU A 56 72.36 -31.77 15.68
N LYS A 57 73.36 -30.94 15.38
CA LYS A 57 73.22 -29.48 15.47
C LYS A 57 72.17 -28.95 14.50
N ARG A 58 72.18 -29.41 13.25
CA ARG A 58 71.20 -29.01 12.21
C ARG A 58 69.78 -29.46 12.56
N LEU A 59 69.62 -30.62 13.19
CA LEU A 59 68.32 -31.05 13.70
C LEU A 59 67.88 -30.15 14.86
N ARG A 60 68.76 -29.82 15.81
CA ARG A 60 68.42 -28.92 16.93
C ARG A 60 68.08 -27.50 16.49
N THR A 61 68.80 -26.94 15.52
CA THR A 61 68.57 -25.57 15.01
C THR A 61 67.41 -25.48 14.02
N THR A 62 66.71 -26.58 13.73
CA THR A 62 65.56 -26.65 12.80
C THR A 62 65.88 -26.30 11.35
N ASP A 63 67.16 -26.36 10.96
CA ASP A 63 67.62 -26.08 9.58
C ASP A 63 67.34 -27.21 8.59
N LEU A 64 66.71 -28.30 9.05
CA LEU A 64 66.48 -29.51 8.28
C LEU A 64 65.04 -30.01 8.47
N SER A 65 64.35 -30.32 7.37
CA SER A 65 63.04 -30.97 7.46
C SER A 65 63.17 -32.39 8.02
N ALA A 66 62.13 -32.89 8.67
CA ALA A 66 62.13 -34.24 9.25
C ALA A 66 62.46 -35.32 8.21
N SER A 67 61.95 -35.18 6.98
CA SER A 67 62.24 -36.12 5.89
C SER A 67 63.70 -36.07 5.41
N GLN A 68 64.30 -34.88 5.36
CA GLN A 68 65.72 -34.73 5.02
C GLN A 68 66.62 -35.24 6.14
N ALA A 69 66.24 -35.02 7.40
CA ALA A 69 66.94 -35.55 8.56
C ALA A 69 66.99 -37.08 8.53
N LEU A 70 65.86 -37.75 8.29
CA LEU A 70 65.80 -39.21 8.18
C LEU A 70 66.69 -39.74 7.05
N SER A 71 66.68 -39.11 5.88
CA SER A 71 67.56 -39.49 4.77
C SER A 71 69.05 -39.27 5.09
N SER A 72 69.38 -38.20 5.81
CA SER A 72 70.75 -37.93 6.27
C SER A 72 71.21 -38.93 7.33
N VAL A 73 70.34 -39.29 8.27
CA VAL A 73 70.61 -40.33 9.28
C VAL A 73 70.86 -41.67 8.61
N GLU A 74 70.05 -42.05 7.62
CA GLU A 74 70.21 -43.31 6.89
C GLU A 74 71.55 -43.38 6.16
N LYS A 75 71.95 -42.31 5.46
CA LYS A 75 73.26 -42.21 4.79
C LYS A 75 74.42 -42.31 5.77
N LEU A 76 74.35 -41.61 6.91
CA LEU A 76 75.38 -41.68 7.95
C LEU A 76 75.41 -43.05 8.62
N ARG A 77 74.26 -43.71 8.79
CA ARG A 77 74.19 -45.08 9.33
C ARG A 77 74.92 -46.05 8.41
N THR A 78 74.70 -45.98 7.10
CA THR A 78 75.47 -46.76 6.11
C THR A 78 76.96 -46.43 6.19
N ALA A 79 77.31 -45.14 6.24
CA ALA A 79 78.70 -44.70 6.30
C ALA A 79 79.44 -45.18 7.58
N VAL A 80 78.77 -45.20 8.74
CA VAL A 80 79.30 -45.71 10.01
C VAL A 80 79.45 -47.23 9.97
N HIS A 81 78.49 -47.96 9.39
CA HIS A 81 78.54 -49.42 9.28
C HIS A 81 79.67 -49.89 8.36
N GLU A 82 79.84 -49.24 7.21
CA GLU A 82 80.87 -49.56 6.22
C GLU A 82 82.23 -48.89 6.52
N ALA A 83 82.34 -48.12 7.62
CA ALA A 83 83.50 -47.30 7.92
C ALA A 83 84.77 -48.15 8.09
N ASN A 84 85.83 -47.83 7.34
CA ASN A 84 87.17 -48.31 7.64
C ASN A 84 87.81 -47.35 8.65
N ALA A 85 87.42 -47.44 9.92
CA ALA A 85 87.82 -46.55 11.00
C ALA A 85 87.93 -47.30 12.34
N VAL A 86 88.74 -46.78 13.27
CA VAL A 86 88.94 -47.36 14.62
C VAL A 86 88.43 -46.37 15.66
N GLY A 87 87.38 -46.75 16.39
CA GLY A 87 86.72 -45.95 17.42
C GLY A 87 85.40 -46.60 17.87
N ASP A 88 84.64 -45.93 18.73
CA ASP A 88 83.35 -46.43 19.26
C ASP A 88 82.22 -46.25 18.22
N LEU A 89 82.24 -47.09 17.18
CA LEU A 89 81.22 -47.09 16.11
C LEU A 89 79.83 -47.41 16.65
N ASP A 90 79.73 -48.21 17.72
CA ASP A 90 78.46 -48.53 18.37
C ASP A 90 77.85 -47.30 19.07
N ALA A 91 78.67 -46.41 19.65
CA ALA A 91 78.18 -45.15 20.18
C ALA A 91 77.66 -44.21 19.09
N LEU A 92 78.30 -44.16 17.92
CA LEU A 92 77.80 -43.41 16.77
C LEU A 92 76.48 -43.98 16.27
N ALA A 93 76.34 -45.31 16.19
CA ALA A 93 75.09 -45.97 15.84
C ALA A 93 73.96 -45.61 16.82
N ARG A 94 74.20 -45.70 18.13
CA ARG A 94 73.22 -45.28 19.16
C ARG A 94 72.80 -43.81 19.04
N ARG A 95 73.73 -42.91 18.71
CA ARG A 95 73.42 -41.48 18.46
C ARG A 95 72.52 -41.32 17.23
N LEU A 96 72.80 -42.03 16.14
CA LEU A 96 71.99 -42.02 14.92
C LEU A 96 70.59 -42.62 15.16
N ASP A 97 70.44 -43.62 16.02
CA ASP A 97 69.14 -44.16 16.42
C ASP A 97 68.30 -43.11 17.16
N SER A 98 68.89 -42.43 18.15
CA SER A 98 68.21 -41.32 18.84
C SER A 98 67.83 -40.17 17.91
N LEU A 99 68.68 -39.86 16.92
CA LEU A 99 68.34 -38.87 15.88
C LEU A 99 67.19 -39.33 14.97
N THR A 100 67.08 -40.62 14.69
CA THR A 100 65.96 -41.20 13.94
C THR A 100 64.65 -40.98 14.69
N GLU A 101 64.62 -41.31 15.98
CA GLU A 101 63.45 -41.13 16.86
C GLU A 101 63.01 -39.67 16.89
N GLN A 102 63.93 -38.73 17.14
CA GLN A 102 63.63 -37.29 17.17
C GLN A 102 63.12 -36.77 15.81
N ALA A 103 63.66 -37.28 14.69
CA ALA A 103 63.20 -36.88 13.37
C ALA A 103 61.81 -37.46 13.03
N GLU A 104 61.52 -38.69 13.46
CA GLU A 104 60.21 -39.33 13.31
C GLU A 104 59.13 -38.62 14.16
N GLU A 105 59.40 -38.31 15.43
CA GLU A 105 58.48 -37.56 16.30
C GLU A 105 58.09 -36.22 15.65
N ARG A 106 59.08 -35.45 15.18
CA ARG A 106 58.82 -34.20 14.46
C ARG A 106 58.03 -34.38 13.17
N ARG A 107 58.26 -35.48 12.45
CA ARG A 107 57.50 -35.79 11.23
C ARG A 107 56.02 -36.00 11.56
N VAL A 108 55.74 -36.74 12.63
CA VAL A 108 54.39 -37.01 13.11
C VAL A 108 53.72 -35.71 13.58
N GLU A 109 54.41 -34.91 14.39
CA GLU A 109 53.90 -33.61 14.87
C GLU A 109 53.59 -32.65 13.72
N GLN A 110 54.51 -32.49 12.75
CA GLN A 110 54.30 -31.63 11.58
C GLN A 110 53.11 -32.10 10.74
N LYS A 111 52.98 -33.42 10.55
CA LYS A 111 51.86 -33.99 9.79
C LYS A 111 50.53 -33.75 10.51
N GLN A 112 50.47 -33.96 11.82
CA GLN A 112 49.27 -33.69 12.64
C GLN A 112 48.91 -32.21 12.61
N ALA A 113 49.88 -31.31 12.79
CA ALA A 113 49.66 -29.87 12.74
C ALA A 113 49.16 -29.42 11.35
N GLN A 114 49.70 -29.98 10.27
CA GLN A 114 49.25 -29.68 8.91
C GLN A 114 47.82 -30.18 8.65
N GLU A 115 47.49 -31.37 9.13
CA GLU A 115 46.14 -31.95 9.00
C GLU A 115 45.10 -31.16 9.80
N GLN A 116 45.45 -30.76 11.02
CA GLN A 116 44.63 -29.89 11.85
C GLN A 116 44.42 -28.52 11.18
N ALA A 117 45.49 -27.86 10.74
CA ALA A 117 45.40 -26.58 10.04
C ALA A 117 44.54 -26.66 8.76
N ARG A 118 44.64 -27.78 8.01
CA ARG A 118 43.79 -28.01 6.83
C ARG A 118 42.32 -28.17 7.20
N THR A 119 42.04 -28.86 8.31
CA THR A 119 40.68 -29.07 8.82
C THR A 119 40.07 -27.75 9.29
N GLU A 120 40.79 -26.97 10.09
CA GLU A 120 40.37 -25.65 10.56
C GLU A 120 40.14 -24.69 9.37
N ALA A 121 41.05 -24.67 8.38
CA ALA A 121 40.89 -23.88 7.16
C ALA A 121 39.61 -24.26 6.39
N ARG A 122 39.30 -25.56 6.31
CA ARG A 122 38.07 -26.06 5.70
C ARG A 122 36.84 -25.63 6.48
N GLU A 123 36.84 -25.75 7.81
CA GLU A 123 35.71 -25.37 8.66
C GLU A 123 35.40 -23.87 8.61
N VAL A 124 36.43 -23.02 8.63
CA VAL A 124 36.27 -21.57 8.47
C VAL A 124 35.61 -21.25 7.13
N LYS A 125 36.10 -21.86 6.04
CA LYS A 125 35.55 -21.66 4.70
C LYS A 125 34.13 -22.21 4.56
N GLU A 126 33.84 -23.38 5.14
CA GLU A 126 32.50 -23.96 5.19
C GLU A 126 31.52 -23.05 5.92
N ARG A 127 31.91 -22.47 7.06
CA ARG A 127 31.08 -21.52 7.82
C ARG A 127 30.75 -20.26 7.01
N ILE A 128 31.73 -19.71 6.29
CA ILE A 128 31.53 -18.55 5.40
C ILE A 128 30.54 -18.89 4.29
N VAL A 129 30.70 -20.05 3.65
CA VAL A 129 29.80 -20.52 2.58
C VAL A 129 28.38 -20.74 3.11
N ALA A 130 28.24 -21.42 4.25
CA ALA A 130 26.94 -21.66 4.87
C ALA A 130 26.23 -20.36 5.27
N GLU A 131 26.98 -19.35 5.72
CA GLU A 131 26.41 -18.03 5.96
C GLU A 131 25.99 -17.33 4.67
N ALA A 132 26.79 -17.41 3.60
CA ALA A 132 26.41 -16.87 2.30
C ALA A 132 25.12 -17.53 1.77
N GLU A 133 24.98 -18.85 1.94
CA GLU A 133 23.78 -19.62 1.60
C GLU A 133 22.56 -19.15 2.41
N ARG A 134 22.71 -18.93 3.72
CA ARG A 134 21.63 -18.36 4.57
C ARG A 134 21.24 -16.95 4.15
N VAL A 135 22.20 -16.05 3.94
CA VAL A 135 21.93 -14.68 3.46
C VAL A 135 21.18 -14.72 2.13
N ALA A 136 21.59 -15.62 1.23
CA ALA A 136 20.96 -15.81 -0.06
C ALA A 136 19.55 -16.39 -0.01
N ALA A 137 19.18 -17.13 1.07
CA ALA A 137 17.90 -17.78 1.25
C ALA A 137 16.91 -16.97 2.11
N GLU A 138 17.37 -16.28 3.14
CA GLU A 138 16.48 -15.73 4.17
C GLU A 138 16.44 -14.20 4.17
N THR A 139 17.50 -13.52 3.72
CA THR A 139 17.57 -12.06 3.87
C THR A 139 16.61 -11.34 2.91
N THR A 140 15.68 -10.59 3.50
CA THR A 140 14.73 -9.72 2.77
C THR A 140 15.21 -8.26 2.69
N HIS A 141 16.07 -7.83 3.62
CA HIS A 141 16.64 -6.48 3.58
C HIS A 141 17.84 -6.41 2.61
N TRP A 142 17.53 -6.19 1.33
CA TRP A 142 18.47 -6.27 0.20
C TRP A 142 19.77 -5.46 0.33
N LYS A 143 19.72 -4.29 0.99
CA LYS A 143 20.91 -3.45 1.20
C LYS A 143 21.88 -4.10 2.17
N SER A 144 21.41 -4.50 3.36
CA SER A 144 22.23 -5.21 4.35
C SER A 144 22.71 -6.56 3.85
N GLY A 145 21.85 -7.35 3.19
CA GLY A 145 22.23 -8.65 2.63
C GLY A 145 23.31 -8.51 1.55
N GLY A 146 23.24 -7.46 0.73
CA GLY A 146 24.27 -7.16 -0.26
C GLY A 146 25.60 -6.71 0.34
N GLU A 147 25.57 -5.98 1.46
CA GLU A 147 26.78 -5.64 2.23
C GLU A 147 27.40 -6.89 2.88
N ARG A 148 26.59 -7.70 3.57
CA ARG A 148 27.06 -8.93 4.21
C ARG A 148 27.65 -9.92 3.21
N MET A 149 27.01 -10.07 2.03
CA MET A 149 27.54 -10.91 0.95
C MET A 149 28.91 -10.42 0.44
N ARG A 150 29.14 -9.09 0.40
CA ARG A 150 30.47 -8.54 0.08
C ARG A 150 31.49 -8.85 1.16
N GLN A 151 31.14 -8.65 2.43
CA GLN A 151 32.00 -8.98 3.57
C GLN A 151 32.40 -10.46 3.58
N LEU A 152 31.47 -11.38 3.34
CA LEU A 152 31.74 -12.82 3.29
C LEU A 152 32.74 -13.19 2.17
N ILE A 153 32.71 -12.49 1.04
CA ILE A 153 33.70 -12.68 -0.04
C ILE A 153 35.09 -12.22 0.40
N ASP A 154 35.18 -11.14 1.17
CA ASP A 154 36.46 -10.64 1.67
C ASP A 154 36.98 -11.52 2.82
N GLU A 155 36.12 -12.00 3.72
CA GLU A 155 36.43 -13.02 4.72
C GLU A 155 36.95 -14.31 4.06
N TRP A 156 36.32 -14.76 2.96
CA TRP A 156 36.79 -15.91 2.19
C TRP A 156 38.20 -15.73 1.62
N LYS A 157 38.51 -14.53 1.11
CA LYS A 157 39.86 -14.22 0.56
C LYS A 157 40.91 -14.18 1.66
N ALA A 158 40.54 -13.71 2.86
CA ALA A 158 41.43 -13.64 4.02
C ALA A 158 41.61 -14.99 4.73
N ALA A 159 40.66 -15.92 4.56
CA ALA A 159 40.71 -17.23 5.20
C ALA A 159 41.90 -18.09 4.72
N PRO A 160 42.50 -18.90 5.61
CA PRO A 160 43.58 -19.82 5.25
C PRO A 160 43.21 -20.73 4.08
N ARG A 161 44.19 -21.04 3.23
CA ARG A 161 43.97 -21.95 2.10
C ARG A 161 43.84 -23.39 2.57
N THR A 162 42.96 -24.13 1.92
CA THR A 162 42.83 -25.59 2.09
C THR A 162 43.22 -26.29 0.79
N ASP A 163 42.94 -27.59 0.66
CA ASP A 163 43.22 -28.30 -0.59
C ASP A 163 42.39 -27.77 -1.76
N ARG A 164 43.02 -27.76 -2.94
CA ARG A 164 42.44 -27.18 -4.16
C ARG A 164 41.07 -27.76 -4.55
N PRO A 165 40.81 -29.08 -4.46
CA PRO A 165 39.47 -29.62 -4.73
C PRO A 165 38.39 -29.07 -3.78
N THR A 166 38.67 -29.03 -2.48
CA THR A 166 37.73 -28.50 -1.48
C THR A 166 37.48 -27.01 -1.69
N GLU A 167 38.52 -26.22 -1.98
CA GLU A 167 38.36 -24.79 -2.29
C GLU A 167 37.47 -24.55 -3.50
N GLN A 168 37.64 -25.33 -4.58
CA GLN A 168 36.81 -25.20 -5.78
C GLN A 168 35.35 -25.54 -5.51
N ALA A 169 35.08 -26.61 -4.76
CA ALA A 169 33.73 -27.02 -4.40
C ALA A 169 33.02 -25.95 -3.55
N LEU A 170 33.69 -25.44 -2.53
CA LEU A 170 33.17 -24.40 -1.64
C LEU A 170 32.99 -23.06 -2.36
N TRP A 171 33.95 -22.67 -3.21
CA TRP A 171 33.81 -21.47 -4.03
C TRP A 171 32.62 -21.56 -4.99
N LYS A 172 32.39 -22.73 -5.61
CA LYS A 172 31.22 -22.96 -6.47
C LYS A 172 29.91 -22.74 -5.71
N ARG A 173 29.81 -23.25 -4.48
CA ARG A 173 28.65 -23.03 -3.59
C ARG A 173 28.47 -21.56 -3.23
N MET A 174 29.53 -20.87 -2.82
CA MET A 174 29.46 -19.45 -2.48
C MET A 174 29.05 -18.58 -3.68
N SER A 175 29.61 -18.87 -4.86
CA SER A 175 29.25 -18.19 -6.11
C SER A 175 27.77 -18.43 -6.48
N ALA A 176 27.28 -19.67 -6.32
CA ALA A 176 25.87 -20.00 -6.52
C ALA A 176 24.95 -19.22 -5.55
N ALA A 177 25.31 -19.14 -4.27
CA ALA A 177 24.57 -18.36 -3.27
C ALA A 177 24.54 -16.86 -3.61
N ARG A 178 25.67 -16.28 -4.02
CA ARG A 178 25.72 -14.88 -4.48
C ARG A 178 24.81 -14.64 -5.69
N ASN A 179 24.83 -15.55 -6.65
CA ASN A 179 24.04 -15.43 -7.88
C ASN A 179 22.53 -15.58 -7.58
N SER A 180 22.14 -16.51 -6.71
CA SER A 180 20.74 -16.68 -6.30
C SER A 180 20.21 -15.45 -5.54
N PHE A 181 21.00 -14.88 -4.63
CA PHE A 181 20.69 -13.63 -3.95
C PHE A 181 20.46 -12.48 -4.95
N SER A 182 21.39 -12.31 -5.90
CA SER A 182 21.31 -11.25 -6.92
C SER A 182 20.08 -11.43 -7.82
N LYS A 183 19.77 -12.67 -8.21
CA LYS A 183 18.58 -12.99 -9.02
C LYS A 183 17.29 -12.68 -8.26
N ARG A 184 17.19 -13.08 -6.99
CA ARG A 184 16.03 -12.78 -6.14
C ARG A 184 15.83 -11.29 -5.95
N ARG A 185 16.91 -10.55 -5.67
CA ARG A 185 16.87 -9.09 -5.53
C ARG A 185 16.34 -8.44 -6.81
N LYS A 186 16.87 -8.84 -7.98
CA LYS A 186 16.41 -8.32 -9.27
C LYS A 186 14.93 -8.63 -9.51
N ALA A 187 14.50 -9.86 -9.24
CA ALA A 187 13.10 -10.28 -9.40
C ALA A 187 12.16 -9.49 -8.47
N TYR A 188 12.57 -9.25 -7.23
CA TYR A 188 11.78 -8.47 -6.26
C TYR A 188 11.54 -7.04 -6.75
N PHE A 189 12.59 -6.32 -7.17
CA PHE A 189 12.43 -4.95 -7.67
C PHE A 189 11.67 -4.91 -9.00
N ALA A 190 11.91 -5.86 -9.92
CA ALA A 190 11.12 -5.97 -11.14
C ALA A 190 9.62 -6.19 -10.84
N GLY A 191 9.29 -7.01 -9.83
CA GLY A 191 7.91 -7.23 -9.40
C GLY A 191 7.27 -5.96 -8.81
N LEU A 192 8.00 -5.20 -7.99
CA LEU A 192 7.51 -3.91 -7.48
C LEU A 192 7.29 -2.89 -8.59
N ASP A 193 8.20 -2.82 -9.56
CA ASP A 193 8.08 -1.91 -10.70
C ASP A 193 6.90 -2.31 -11.59
N GLN A 194 6.68 -3.61 -11.83
CA GLN A 194 5.52 -4.12 -12.54
C GLN A 194 4.21 -3.80 -11.81
N GLN A 195 4.15 -3.96 -10.49
CA GLN A 195 2.98 -3.59 -9.69
C GLN A 195 2.67 -2.10 -9.81
N ARG A 196 3.68 -1.24 -9.68
CA ARG A 196 3.51 0.22 -9.85
C ARG A 196 3.04 0.59 -11.24
N GLU A 197 3.59 -0.06 -12.26
CA GLU A 197 3.20 0.16 -13.65
C GLU A 197 1.75 -0.27 -13.90
N GLN A 198 1.31 -1.40 -13.34
CA GLN A 198 -0.09 -1.82 -13.41
C GLN A 198 -1.03 -0.79 -12.76
N VAL A 199 -0.68 -0.30 -11.56
CA VAL A 199 -1.43 0.77 -10.89
C VAL A 199 -1.48 2.05 -11.74
N ARG A 200 -0.34 2.42 -12.35
CA ARG A 200 -0.25 3.58 -13.24
C ARG A 200 -1.21 3.44 -14.42
N GLN A 201 -1.22 2.28 -15.08
CA GLN A 201 -2.11 2.00 -16.21
C GLN A 201 -3.60 2.01 -15.81
N GLU A 202 -3.95 1.42 -14.66
CA GLU A 202 -5.32 1.47 -14.15
C GLU A 202 -5.78 2.92 -13.90
N LYS A 203 -4.92 3.73 -13.27
CA LYS A 203 -5.21 5.16 -13.03
C LYS A 203 -5.24 5.98 -14.30
N GLU A 204 -4.39 5.67 -15.27
CA GLU A 204 -4.43 6.29 -16.59
C GLU A 204 -5.77 6.00 -17.29
N GLY A 205 -6.27 4.76 -17.22
CA GLY A 205 -7.61 4.42 -17.72
C GLY A 205 -8.73 5.21 -17.02
N ILE A 206 -8.66 5.39 -15.70
CA ILE A 206 -9.60 6.22 -14.94
C ILE A 206 -9.57 7.68 -15.40
N VAL A 207 -8.37 8.23 -15.63
CA VAL A 207 -8.19 9.60 -16.10
C VAL A 207 -8.74 9.76 -17.52
N THR A 208 -8.46 8.83 -18.43
CA THR A 208 -9.00 8.89 -19.80
C THR A 208 -10.53 8.81 -19.81
N GLU A 209 -11.13 7.96 -18.97
CA GLU A 209 -12.59 7.91 -18.81
C GLU A 209 -13.12 9.24 -18.25
N ALA A 210 -12.47 9.82 -17.24
CA ALA A 210 -12.81 11.13 -16.69
C ALA A 210 -12.71 12.26 -17.72
N GLU A 211 -11.68 12.27 -18.56
CA GLU A 211 -11.48 13.26 -19.62
C GLU A 211 -12.57 13.16 -20.69
N SER A 212 -13.00 11.94 -21.05
CA SER A 212 -14.08 11.73 -22.02
C SER A 212 -15.45 12.25 -21.54
N LEU A 213 -15.63 12.34 -20.22
CA LEU A 213 -16.87 12.81 -19.58
C LEU A 213 -16.88 14.32 -19.31
N ALA A 214 -15.76 15.02 -19.54
CA ALA A 214 -15.59 16.40 -19.10
C ALA A 214 -16.56 17.40 -19.78
N ASP A 215 -17.00 17.08 -20.99
CA ASP A 215 -17.92 17.90 -21.80
C ASP A 215 -19.36 17.35 -21.85
N SER A 216 -19.66 16.31 -21.08
CA SER A 216 -20.99 15.70 -21.03
C SER A 216 -22.01 16.67 -20.44
N THR A 217 -23.17 16.80 -21.10
CA THR A 217 -24.33 17.56 -20.60
C THR A 217 -25.35 16.68 -19.84
N ASP A 218 -25.16 15.36 -19.81
CA ASP A 218 -25.94 14.43 -18.99
C ASP A 218 -25.57 14.52 -17.49
N TRP A 219 -25.97 15.62 -16.85
CA TRP A 219 -25.47 16.03 -15.53
C TRP A 219 -25.62 14.97 -14.43
N GLY A 220 -26.76 14.27 -14.38
CA GLY A 220 -27.06 13.29 -13.34
C GLY A 220 -26.20 12.02 -13.46
N PRO A 221 -26.32 11.27 -14.57
CA PRO A 221 -25.53 10.07 -14.82
C PRO A 221 -24.03 10.33 -14.74
N THR A 222 -23.54 11.42 -15.34
CA THR A 222 -22.10 11.72 -15.39
C THR A 222 -21.55 12.10 -14.01
N ALA A 223 -22.31 12.82 -13.18
CA ALA A 223 -21.91 13.04 -11.78
C ALA A 223 -21.82 11.72 -10.98
N GLY A 224 -22.68 10.74 -11.29
CA GLY A 224 -22.58 9.37 -10.79
C GLY A 224 -21.27 8.71 -11.20
N ARG A 225 -20.94 8.74 -12.49
CA ARG A 225 -19.69 8.18 -13.04
C ARG A 225 -18.44 8.78 -12.41
N TYR A 226 -18.37 10.10 -12.23
CA TYR A 226 -17.23 10.73 -11.55
C TYR A 226 -17.05 10.24 -10.10
N ARG A 227 -18.14 9.91 -9.40
CA ARG A 227 -18.07 9.32 -8.06
C ARG A 227 -17.47 7.91 -8.11
N ASP A 228 -17.90 7.10 -9.06
CA ASP A 228 -17.39 5.72 -9.24
C ASP A 228 -15.91 5.73 -9.64
N LEU A 229 -15.52 6.64 -10.54
CA LEU A 229 -14.13 6.85 -10.93
C LEU A 229 -13.26 7.25 -9.73
N MET A 230 -13.75 8.13 -8.85
CA MET A 230 -13.04 8.49 -7.62
C MET A 230 -12.92 7.30 -6.65
N GLN A 231 -13.92 6.42 -6.59
CA GLN A 231 -13.84 5.20 -5.79
C GLN A 231 -12.80 4.23 -6.36
N ARG A 232 -12.81 3.99 -7.68
CA ARG A 232 -11.80 3.18 -8.38
C ARG A 232 -10.40 3.75 -8.16
N TRP A 233 -10.23 5.07 -8.28
CA TRP A 233 -8.96 5.75 -8.03
C TRP A 233 -8.40 5.47 -6.64
N LYS A 234 -9.26 5.55 -5.61
CA LYS A 234 -8.89 5.26 -4.22
C LYS A 234 -8.55 3.78 -4.01
N ALA A 235 -9.15 2.88 -4.79
CA ALA A 235 -8.93 1.43 -4.68
C ALA A 235 -7.66 0.95 -5.41
N SER A 236 -7.23 1.61 -6.49
CA SER A 236 -6.11 1.19 -7.34
C SER A 236 -4.71 1.27 -6.70
N GLY A 237 -4.56 1.64 -5.43
CA GLY A 237 -3.24 1.73 -4.78
C GLY A 237 -2.42 2.95 -5.20
N ARG A 238 -1.08 2.85 -5.23
CA ARG A 238 -0.17 3.97 -5.55
C ARG A 238 0.91 3.57 -6.57
N ALA A 239 1.03 4.36 -7.62
CA ALA A 239 2.15 4.38 -8.56
C ALA A 239 3.33 5.22 -7.98
N ASP A 240 4.33 5.49 -8.81
CA ASP A 240 5.37 6.45 -8.46
C ASP A 240 4.81 7.88 -8.30
N ARG A 241 5.49 8.69 -7.50
CA ARG A 241 5.00 10.02 -7.11
C ARG A 241 4.78 10.96 -8.31
N ALA A 242 5.65 10.92 -9.32
CA ALA A 242 5.55 11.82 -10.45
C ALA A 242 4.32 11.49 -11.31
N SER A 243 4.10 10.20 -11.58
CA SER A 243 2.90 9.74 -12.29
C SER A 243 1.62 10.04 -11.51
N GLU A 244 1.60 9.83 -10.19
CA GLU A 244 0.45 10.16 -9.33
C GLU A 244 0.05 11.63 -9.42
N ASP A 245 1.01 12.54 -9.25
CA ASP A 245 0.76 13.98 -9.27
C ASP A 245 0.22 14.43 -10.65
N GLN A 246 0.80 13.91 -11.74
CA GLN A 246 0.35 14.20 -13.10
C GLN A 246 -1.06 13.68 -13.38
N LEU A 247 -1.32 12.40 -13.07
CA LEU A 247 -2.61 11.76 -13.32
C LEU A 247 -3.71 12.39 -12.46
N TRP A 248 -3.42 12.73 -11.21
CA TRP A 248 -4.38 13.40 -10.32
C TRP A 248 -4.75 14.80 -10.83
N SER A 249 -3.76 15.56 -11.29
CA SER A 249 -3.99 16.89 -11.88
C SER A 249 -4.94 16.81 -13.09
N ARG A 250 -4.70 15.84 -13.99
CA ARG A 250 -5.58 15.60 -15.16
C ARG A 250 -7.00 15.18 -14.76
N PHE A 251 -7.12 14.23 -13.83
CA PHE A 251 -8.43 13.82 -13.30
C PHE A 251 -9.20 15.01 -12.72
N LYS A 252 -8.51 15.84 -11.92
CA LYS A 252 -9.14 16.98 -11.26
C LYS A 252 -9.55 18.05 -12.26
N ALA A 253 -8.70 18.35 -13.25
CA ALA A 253 -9.04 19.29 -14.32
C ALA A 253 -10.28 18.84 -15.11
N ALA A 254 -10.38 17.55 -15.45
CA ALA A 254 -11.56 17.00 -16.14
C ALA A 254 -12.83 17.10 -15.27
N GLN A 255 -12.73 16.72 -13.99
CA GLN A 255 -13.81 16.86 -13.02
C GLN A 255 -14.26 18.32 -12.88
N ASP A 256 -13.32 19.25 -12.73
CA ASP A 256 -13.62 20.67 -12.54
C ASP A 256 -14.32 21.26 -13.76
N ARG A 257 -13.87 20.91 -14.97
CA ARG A 257 -14.53 21.33 -16.22
C ARG A 257 -16.01 20.93 -16.25
N PHE A 258 -16.31 19.67 -15.96
CA PHE A 258 -17.68 19.16 -15.94
C PHE A 258 -18.54 19.87 -14.88
N PHE A 259 -18.06 19.97 -13.63
CA PHE A 259 -18.85 20.59 -12.56
C PHE A 259 -18.99 22.10 -12.72
N GLN A 260 -18.01 22.79 -13.31
CA GLN A 260 -18.14 24.20 -13.68
C GLN A 260 -19.23 24.39 -14.74
N ALA A 261 -19.23 23.58 -15.81
CA ALA A 261 -20.25 23.64 -16.85
C ALA A 261 -21.65 23.33 -16.30
N ARG A 262 -21.78 22.30 -15.46
CA ARG A 262 -23.03 21.95 -14.78
C ARG A 262 -23.56 23.10 -13.92
N ASN A 263 -22.69 23.71 -13.12
CA ASN A 263 -23.07 24.80 -12.23
C ASN A 263 -23.47 26.05 -13.02
N ALA A 264 -22.78 26.35 -14.13
CA ALA A 264 -23.12 27.45 -15.02
C ALA A 264 -24.51 27.24 -15.65
N ALA A 265 -24.80 26.05 -16.17
CA ALA A 265 -26.09 25.72 -16.77
C ALA A 265 -27.25 25.81 -15.77
N PHE A 266 -27.04 25.40 -14.51
CA PHE A 266 -28.06 25.59 -13.48
C PHE A 266 -28.21 27.05 -13.03
N ALA A 267 -27.10 27.79 -12.92
CA ALA A 267 -27.15 29.21 -12.58
C ALA A 267 -27.89 30.03 -13.65
N GLU A 268 -27.70 29.72 -14.93
CA GLU A 268 -28.43 30.32 -16.04
C GLU A 268 -29.93 30.04 -15.95
N ARG A 269 -30.31 28.76 -15.77
CA ARG A 269 -31.71 28.37 -15.57
C ARG A 269 -32.34 29.04 -14.36
N ASP A 270 -31.64 29.11 -13.23
CA ASP A 270 -32.14 29.75 -12.03
C ASP A 270 -32.29 31.28 -12.22
N ALA A 271 -31.41 31.90 -13.00
CA ALA A 271 -31.54 33.31 -13.37
C ALA A 271 -32.77 33.57 -14.26
N GLU A 272 -33.02 32.72 -15.25
CA GLU A 272 -34.25 32.79 -16.08
C GLU A 272 -35.51 32.67 -15.20
N LEU A 273 -35.54 31.72 -14.27
CA LEU A 273 -36.67 31.55 -13.36
C LEU A 273 -36.87 32.79 -12.46
N ARG A 274 -35.80 33.44 -12.02
CA ARG A 274 -35.92 34.69 -11.24
C ARG A 274 -36.50 35.84 -12.06
N VAL A 275 -36.10 35.99 -13.32
CA VAL A 275 -36.69 36.99 -14.22
C VAL A 275 -38.20 36.74 -14.38
N ASN A 276 -38.60 35.47 -14.53
CA ASN A 276 -40.02 35.10 -14.58
C ASN A 276 -40.75 35.42 -13.27
N ALA A 277 -40.10 35.22 -12.11
CA ALA A 277 -40.66 35.57 -10.81
C ALA A 277 -40.90 37.08 -10.67
N GLU A 278 -39.92 37.90 -11.04
CA GLU A 278 -40.05 39.37 -11.05
C GLU A 278 -41.17 39.85 -12.00
N ALA A 279 -41.30 39.21 -13.18
CA ALA A 279 -42.40 39.50 -14.11
C ALA A 279 -43.76 39.16 -13.50
N LYS A 280 -43.88 37.99 -12.86
CA LYS A 280 -45.10 37.56 -12.17
C LYS A 280 -45.45 38.40 -10.96
N GLU A 281 -44.46 38.83 -10.18
CA GLU A 281 -44.68 39.81 -9.10
C GLU A 281 -45.31 41.10 -9.62
N ARG A 282 -44.79 41.63 -10.73
CA ARG A 282 -45.31 42.84 -11.36
C ARG A 282 -46.74 42.65 -11.88
N ILE A 283 -47.00 41.55 -12.59
CA ILE A 283 -48.34 41.17 -13.05
C ILE A 283 -49.32 41.11 -11.87
N LEU A 284 -48.91 40.51 -10.75
CA LEU A 284 -49.76 40.41 -9.56
C LEU A 284 -50.03 41.77 -8.92
N GLU A 285 -49.03 42.66 -8.88
CA GLU A 285 -49.20 44.01 -8.37
C GLU A 285 -50.14 44.83 -9.25
N ASP A 286 -49.94 44.79 -10.57
CA ASP A 286 -50.77 45.50 -11.54
C ASP A 286 -52.21 44.96 -11.52
N ALA A 287 -52.38 43.64 -11.49
CA ALA A 287 -53.69 43.00 -11.36
C ALA A 287 -54.41 43.42 -10.07
N ARG A 288 -53.71 43.51 -8.93
CA ARG A 288 -54.31 43.98 -7.67
C ARG A 288 -54.78 45.42 -7.74
N LYS A 289 -54.01 46.29 -8.41
CA LYS A 289 -54.35 47.71 -8.56
C LYS A 289 -55.53 47.87 -9.51
N GLU A 290 -55.41 47.36 -10.73
CA GLU A 290 -56.43 47.55 -11.78
C GLU A 290 -57.76 46.90 -11.40
N LEU A 291 -57.74 45.69 -10.83
CA LEU A 291 -58.98 44.98 -10.50
C LEU A 291 -59.68 45.55 -9.27
N ALA A 292 -58.98 46.28 -8.40
CA ALA A 292 -59.59 46.98 -7.27
C ALA A 292 -60.42 48.20 -7.71
N ASP A 293 -60.06 48.82 -8.83
CA ASP A 293 -60.74 50.01 -9.38
C ASP A 293 -61.99 49.65 -10.21
N ILE A 294 -62.21 48.36 -10.52
CA ILE A 294 -63.36 47.89 -11.30
C ILE A 294 -64.51 47.50 -10.38
N ALA A 295 -65.56 48.32 -10.37
CA ALA A 295 -66.74 48.08 -9.53
C ALA A 295 -67.62 46.91 -10.02
N ASP A 296 -67.69 46.64 -11.32
CA ASP A 296 -68.48 45.55 -11.89
C ASP A 296 -67.68 44.23 -11.90
N PRO A 297 -68.08 43.21 -11.11
CA PRO A 297 -67.33 41.95 -11.04
C PRO A 297 -67.22 41.20 -12.36
N ARG A 298 -68.16 41.39 -13.30
CA ARG A 298 -68.07 40.76 -14.63
C ARG A 298 -66.98 41.41 -15.48
N GLN A 299 -66.83 42.73 -15.39
CA GLN A 299 -65.74 43.46 -16.04
C GLN A 299 -64.40 43.13 -15.39
N ALA A 300 -64.36 43.02 -14.06
CA ALA A 300 -63.17 42.58 -13.34
C ALA A 300 -62.74 41.16 -13.75
N ARG A 301 -63.70 40.25 -13.92
CA ARG A 301 -63.42 38.89 -14.43
C ARG A 301 -62.90 38.89 -15.86
N ALA A 302 -63.46 39.72 -16.75
CA ALA A 302 -62.96 39.85 -18.11
C ALA A 302 -61.50 40.35 -18.11
N ARG A 303 -61.19 41.36 -17.30
CA ARG A 303 -59.83 41.91 -17.19
C ARG A 303 -58.86 40.95 -16.50
N LEU A 304 -59.31 40.18 -15.52
CA LEU A 304 -58.52 39.13 -14.86
C LEU A 304 -58.01 38.10 -15.89
N ARG A 305 -58.77 37.82 -16.94
CA ARG A 305 -58.35 36.89 -17.99
C ARG A 305 -57.09 37.36 -18.72
N ASP A 306 -56.98 38.65 -19.02
CA ASP A 306 -55.77 39.21 -19.64
C ASP A 306 -54.54 39.02 -18.73
N PHE A 307 -54.73 39.16 -17.41
CA PHE A 307 -53.67 38.91 -16.43
C PHE A 307 -53.35 37.43 -16.25
N GLN A 308 -54.33 36.53 -16.42
CA GLN A 308 -54.10 35.09 -16.47
C GLN A 308 -53.24 34.71 -17.67
N ASP A 309 -53.57 35.23 -18.85
CA ASP A 309 -52.81 34.99 -20.08
C ASP A 309 -51.37 35.52 -19.91
N ALA A 310 -51.20 36.75 -19.41
CA ALA A 310 -49.86 37.31 -19.12
C ALA A 310 -49.11 36.50 -18.04
N TRP A 311 -49.81 35.96 -17.04
CA TRP A 311 -49.22 35.11 -16.00
C TRP A 311 -48.74 33.77 -16.56
N GLU A 312 -49.48 33.17 -17.49
CA GLU A 312 -49.05 31.96 -18.17
C GLU A 312 -47.84 32.23 -19.07
N ASP A 313 -47.87 33.33 -19.84
CA ASP A 313 -46.80 33.76 -20.74
C ASP A 313 -45.49 34.10 -20.02
N ALA A 314 -45.56 34.60 -18.78
CA ALA A 314 -44.37 34.88 -17.96
C ALA A 314 -43.60 33.61 -17.54
N GLY A 315 -44.15 32.41 -17.76
CA GLY A 315 -43.41 31.16 -17.64
C GLY A 315 -43.29 30.57 -16.22
N PRO A 316 -42.39 29.59 -16.02
CA PRO A 316 -42.26 28.87 -14.75
C PRO A 316 -41.55 29.69 -13.67
N LEU A 317 -41.83 29.34 -12.41
CA LEU A 317 -41.29 30.00 -11.21
C LEU A 317 -40.18 29.19 -10.51
N PRO A 318 -39.29 29.86 -9.75
CA PRO A 318 -38.42 29.22 -8.77
C PRO A 318 -39.25 28.44 -7.76
N ARG A 319 -38.75 27.28 -7.30
CA ARG A 319 -39.50 26.38 -6.41
C ARG A 319 -39.89 27.02 -5.08
N ASP A 320 -39.04 27.87 -4.55
CA ASP A 320 -39.19 28.62 -3.30
C ASP A 320 -40.21 29.76 -3.41
N GLU A 321 -40.33 30.37 -4.59
CA GLU A 321 -41.28 31.46 -4.84
C GLU A 321 -42.64 31.00 -5.37
N ARG A 322 -42.67 29.82 -5.99
CA ARG A 322 -43.86 29.26 -6.64
C ARG A 322 -45.08 29.30 -5.73
N ASP A 323 -45.00 28.72 -4.54
CA ASP A 323 -46.15 28.57 -3.66
C ASP A 323 -46.67 29.93 -3.16
N ARG A 324 -45.77 30.92 -2.97
CA ARG A 324 -46.12 32.29 -2.59
C ARG A 324 -46.86 33.00 -3.72
N LEU A 325 -46.28 33.00 -4.92
CA LEU A 325 -46.79 33.75 -6.06
C LEU A 325 -48.04 33.13 -6.65
N GLU A 326 -48.05 31.81 -6.88
CA GLU A 326 -49.26 31.10 -7.35
C GLU A 326 -50.39 31.17 -6.31
N GLY A 327 -50.06 31.04 -5.02
CA GLY A 327 -51.04 31.16 -3.95
C GLY A 327 -51.63 32.58 -3.86
N ALA A 328 -50.82 33.61 -4.10
CA ALA A 328 -51.27 34.99 -4.08
C ALA A 328 -52.14 35.34 -5.29
N PHE A 329 -51.80 34.83 -6.48
CA PHE A 329 -52.61 35.01 -7.68
C PHE A 329 -53.94 34.26 -7.55
N ARG A 330 -53.93 33.01 -7.08
CA ARG A 330 -55.17 32.24 -6.80
C ARG A 330 -56.10 32.95 -5.82
N LYS A 331 -55.56 33.59 -4.77
CA LYS A 331 -56.36 34.39 -3.83
C LYS A 331 -57.05 35.57 -4.51
N LEU A 332 -56.40 36.20 -5.49
CA LEU A 332 -56.98 37.29 -6.28
C LEU A 332 -58.14 36.75 -7.16
N GLU A 333 -57.92 35.63 -7.85
CA GLU A 333 -58.95 34.96 -8.66
C GLU A 333 -60.17 34.56 -7.81
N ASP A 334 -59.94 33.95 -6.65
CA ASP A 334 -61.00 33.53 -5.74
C ASP A 334 -61.75 34.73 -5.13
N GLY A 335 -61.09 35.88 -4.99
CA GLY A 335 -61.72 37.13 -4.54
C GLY A 335 -62.71 37.66 -5.57
N ILE A 336 -62.31 37.69 -6.85
CA ILE A 336 -63.16 38.16 -7.96
C ILE A 336 -64.33 37.19 -8.18
N ARG A 337 -64.07 35.88 -8.14
CA ARG A 337 -65.13 34.87 -8.23
C ARG A 337 -66.18 35.07 -7.13
N ARG A 338 -65.76 35.29 -5.89
CA ARG A 338 -66.68 35.58 -4.77
C ARG A 338 -67.48 36.86 -4.96
N ALA A 339 -66.86 37.92 -5.49
CA ALA A 339 -67.56 39.17 -5.79
C ALA A 339 -68.63 38.98 -6.88
N GLU A 340 -68.32 38.21 -7.93
CA GLU A 340 -69.27 37.86 -8.98
C GLU A 340 -70.42 36.99 -8.47
N ASP A 341 -70.11 35.97 -7.65
CA ASP A 341 -71.13 35.12 -7.03
C ASP A 341 -72.07 35.95 -6.14
N HIS A 342 -71.54 36.93 -5.41
CA HIS A 342 -72.34 37.85 -4.58
C HIS A 342 -73.24 38.77 -5.43
N GLU A 343 -72.70 39.40 -6.48
CA GLU A 343 -73.51 40.21 -7.41
C GLU A 343 -74.58 39.37 -8.12
N TRP A 344 -74.27 38.13 -8.49
CA TRP A 344 -75.24 37.21 -9.07
C TRP A 344 -76.36 36.84 -8.08
N GLN A 345 -76.03 36.61 -6.80
CA GLN A 345 -77.02 36.34 -5.77
C GLN A 345 -77.94 37.54 -5.54
N ARG A 346 -77.39 38.76 -5.48
CA ARG A 346 -78.15 40.02 -5.35
C ARG A 346 -79.09 40.22 -6.53
N THR A 347 -78.59 39.98 -7.75
CA THR A 347 -79.35 40.18 -8.99
C THR A 347 -80.13 38.94 -9.45
N ASN A 348 -80.23 37.88 -8.63
CA ASN A 348 -80.84 36.61 -9.00
C ASN A 348 -82.33 36.80 -9.36
N PRO A 349 -82.71 36.72 -10.65
CA PRO A 349 -84.07 37.05 -11.09
C PRO A 349 -85.11 36.07 -10.57
N GLU A 350 -84.76 34.78 -10.45
CA GLU A 350 -85.65 33.76 -9.92
C GLU A 350 -85.82 33.87 -8.40
N GLY A 351 -84.74 34.20 -7.69
CA GLY A 351 -84.77 34.42 -6.24
C GLY A 351 -85.66 35.60 -5.89
N ARG A 352 -85.46 36.72 -6.59
CA ARG A 352 -86.28 37.92 -6.46
C ARG A 352 -87.73 37.68 -6.85
N ALA A 353 -88.01 37.02 -7.98
CA ALA A 353 -89.38 36.69 -8.39
C ALA A 353 -90.10 35.78 -7.38
N ARG A 354 -89.40 34.81 -6.76
CA ARG A 354 -89.97 33.97 -5.69
C ARG A 354 -90.26 34.76 -4.41
N ALA A 355 -89.36 35.66 -4.03
CA ALA A 355 -89.54 36.56 -2.89
C ALA A 355 -90.72 37.53 -3.13
N GLU A 356 -90.82 38.14 -4.33
CA GLU A 356 -91.93 39.01 -4.75
C GLU A 356 -93.27 38.25 -4.79
N ALA A 357 -93.29 37.01 -5.28
CA ALA A 357 -94.48 36.16 -5.27
C ALA A 357 -94.92 35.79 -3.85
N THR A 358 -93.96 35.58 -2.94
CA THR A 358 -94.23 35.27 -1.52
C THR A 358 -94.79 36.49 -0.79
N ALA A 359 -94.19 37.68 -1.00
CA ALA A 359 -94.70 38.94 -0.47
C ALA A 359 -96.12 39.25 -0.97
N THR A 360 -96.38 39.02 -2.27
CA THR A 360 -97.74 39.16 -2.85
C THR A 360 -98.74 38.22 -2.16
N ARG A 361 -98.40 36.94 -1.99
CA ARG A 361 -99.28 35.97 -1.30
C ARG A 361 -99.55 36.36 0.16
N LEU A 362 -98.57 36.91 0.86
CA LEU A 362 -98.73 37.41 2.23
C LEU A 362 -99.66 38.64 2.29
N ARG A 363 -99.53 39.57 1.34
CA ARG A 363 -100.44 40.72 1.21
C ARG A 363 -101.88 40.27 0.94
N ASP A 364 -102.08 39.33 0.02
CA ASP A 364 -103.40 38.77 -0.27
C ASP A 364 -104.02 38.08 0.97
N SER A 365 -103.22 37.32 1.72
CA SER A 365 -103.67 36.69 2.97
C SER A 365 -104.01 37.71 4.05
N ILE A 366 -103.28 38.82 4.15
CA ILE A 366 -103.58 39.91 5.09
C ILE A 366 -104.90 40.57 4.70
N ALA A 367 -105.11 40.89 3.42
CA ALA A 367 -106.35 41.48 2.92
C ALA A 367 -107.57 40.59 3.20
N GLN A 368 -107.43 39.27 3.02
CA GLN A 368 -108.49 38.32 3.36
C GLN A 368 -108.77 38.29 4.87
N LEU A 369 -107.73 38.27 5.71
CA LEU A 369 -107.89 38.29 7.16
C LEU A 369 -108.48 39.62 7.66
N GLU A 370 -108.18 40.76 7.02
CA GLU A 370 -108.79 42.06 7.31
C GLU A 370 -110.29 42.06 6.96
N SER A 371 -110.67 41.48 5.82
CA SER A 371 -112.08 41.30 5.45
C SER A 371 -112.81 40.37 6.41
N ASP A 372 -112.19 39.23 6.78
CA ASP A 372 -112.75 38.30 7.77
C ASP A 372 -112.88 38.95 9.16
N LEU A 373 -111.95 39.84 9.53
CA LEU A 373 -112.00 40.62 10.77
C LEU A 373 -113.20 41.57 10.78
N GLU A 374 -113.45 42.27 9.67
CA GLU A 374 -114.60 43.15 9.52
C GLU A 374 -115.92 42.38 9.64
N HIS A 375 -116.01 41.22 8.99
CA HIS A 375 -117.18 40.33 9.10
C HIS A 375 -117.36 39.76 10.51
N ALA A 376 -116.26 39.40 11.21
CA ALA A 376 -116.32 38.90 12.58
C ALA A 376 -116.75 39.99 13.57
N LYS A 377 -116.28 41.24 13.38
CA LYS A 377 -116.70 42.42 14.15
C LYS A 377 -118.18 42.73 13.94
N ALA A 378 -118.66 42.70 12.69
CA ALA A 378 -120.08 42.93 12.36
C ALA A 378 -121.03 41.88 12.97
N ARG A 379 -120.55 40.66 13.20
CA ARG A 379 -121.31 39.56 13.82
C ARG A 379 -121.16 39.48 15.35
N GLY A 380 -120.37 40.36 15.98
CA GLY A 380 -120.18 40.41 17.43
C GLY A 380 -119.40 39.21 18.03
N ASN A 381 -118.60 38.49 17.24
CA ASN A 381 -117.86 37.31 17.71
C ASN A 381 -116.47 37.69 18.23
N GLU A 382 -116.38 38.11 19.49
CA GLU A 382 -115.12 38.59 20.12
C GLU A 382 -113.99 37.56 20.15
N ARG A 383 -114.30 36.26 20.20
CA ARG A 383 -113.27 35.21 20.15
C ARG A 383 -112.62 35.15 18.77
N ARG A 384 -113.44 35.17 17.72
CA ARG A 384 -112.95 35.12 16.34
C ARG A 384 -112.17 36.37 15.95
N VAL A 385 -112.55 37.53 16.49
CA VAL A 385 -111.83 38.80 16.32
C VAL A 385 -110.38 38.67 16.86
N ARG A 386 -110.21 38.18 18.09
CA ARG A 386 -108.87 38.00 18.69
C ARG A 386 -107.99 37.03 17.90
N GLU A 387 -108.55 35.88 17.49
CA GLU A 387 -107.84 34.89 16.67
C GLU A 387 -107.36 35.47 15.33
N ILE A 388 -108.18 36.31 14.68
CA ILE A 388 -107.81 36.96 13.42
C ILE A 388 -106.79 38.08 13.64
N GLU A 389 -106.88 38.86 14.73
CA GLU A 389 -105.91 39.91 15.06
C GLU A 389 -104.52 39.34 15.37
N GLU A 390 -104.45 38.21 16.09
CA GLU A 390 -103.20 37.46 16.29
C GLU A 390 -102.63 36.95 14.96
N ALA A 391 -103.49 36.37 14.10
CA ALA A 391 -103.09 35.90 12.78
C ALA A 391 -102.56 37.05 11.90
N LEU A 392 -103.22 38.21 11.91
CA LEU A 392 -102.79 39.42 11.18
C LEU A 392 -101.44 39.91 11.68
N THR A 393 -101.23 39.94 12.99
CA THR A 393 -99.94 40.33 13.58
C THR A 393 -98.81 39.44 13.09
N ALA A 394 -99.03 38.11 13.10
CA ALA A 394 -98.06 37.15 12.60
C ALA A 394 -97.79 37.32 11.09
N ARG A 395 -98.84 37.47 10.25
CA ARG A 395 -98.65 37.66 8.79
C ARG A 395 -97.96 38.98 8.45
N ARG A 396 -98.25 40.06 9.19
CA ARG A 396 -97.61 41.37 8.99
C ARG A 396 -96.12 41.31 9.36
N SER A 397 -95.76 40.60 10.43
CA SER A 397 -94.35 40.36 10.77
C SER A 397 -93.61 39.61 9.68
N TRP A 398 -94.23 38.55 9.11
CA TRP A 398 -93.62 37.81 8.00
C TRP A 398 -93.54 38.62 6.71
N LEU A 399 -94.50 39.51 6.46
CA LEU A 399 -94.44 40.43 5.33
C LEU A 399 -93.29 41.42 5.47
N ASP A 400 -93.09 42.01 6.66
CA ASP A 400 -91.97 42.92 6.95
C ASP A 400 -90.60 42.23 6.76
N GLU A 401 -90.47 40.97 7.20
CA GLU A 401 -89.26 40.16 6.96
C GLU A 401 -89.03 39.86 5.46
N ALA A 402 -90.10 39.54 4.73
CA ALA A 402 -90.02 39.29 3.29
C ALA A 402 -89.71 40.56 2.48
N GLU A 403 -90.22 41.71 2.90
CA GLU A 403 -89.93 43.01 2.28
C GLU A 403 -88.49 43.46 2.56
N LYS A 404 -87.96 43.22 3.77
CA LYS A 404 -86.53 43.43 4.07
C LYS A 404 -85.62 42.55 3.23
N ALA A 405 -85.95 41.27 3.08
CA ALA A 405 -85.19 40.36 2.22
C ALA A 405 -85.21 40.79 0.73
N LEU A 406 -86.28 41.46 0.28
CA LEU A 406 -86.35 42.05 -1.07
C LEU A 406 -85.51 43.32 -1.20
N ASP A 407 -85.42 44.14 -0.15
CA ASP A 407 -84.59 45.35 -0.12
C ASP A 407 -83.09 45.01 -0.10
N GLU A 408 -82.69 43.94 0.61
CA GLU A 408 -81.33 43.40 0.60
C GLU A 408 -80.92 42.80 -0.77
N MET A 409 -81.90 42.46 -1.62
CA MET A 409 -81.72 42.00 -3.01
C MET A 409 -81.81 43.13 -4.05
N SER A 410 -81.93 44.41 -3.63
CA SER A 410 -81.89 45.58 -4.52
C SER A 410 -80.48 46.12 -4.72
#